data_AF-A0A2Z6PSS5-F1
#
_entry.id   AF-A0A2Z6PSS5-F1
#
_cell.length_a   1.000
_cell.length_b   1.000
_cell.length_c   1.000
_cell.angle_alpha   90.00
_cell.angle_beta   90.00
_cell.angle_gamma   90.00
#
_symmetry.space_group_name_H-M   'P 1'
#
loop_
_entity.id
_entity.type
_entity.pdbx_description
1 polymer ?
#
loop_
_entity_poly.entity_id
_entity_poly.type
_entity_poly.pdbx_seq_one_letter_code
_entity_poly.pdbx_strand_id
1 'polypeptide(L)'
;MASLGWGAGGEAWVWRRPLRGWEEEMLGECQTLLLNISLQVHSSYRWLWQPDPDKDYSVRSAYHLLTSHNSVTLHVAYGLISHSQVPLKVSILAWRLLRDRLATKANLITRGILSSEAHFCVSGCEAVESAQNLFLSCSTFASL
;
A
#
# COMPACT_ATOMS: atom_id res chain seq x y z
N MET A 1 1.32 33.42 -27.54
CA MET A 1 0.36 32.40 -27.06
C MET A 1 1.05 31.06 -27.15
N ALA A 2 1.64 30.59 -26.06
CA ALA A 2 2.27 29.26 -26.02
C ALA A 2 1.14 28.21 -25.96
N SER A 3 1.07 27.34 -26.96
CA SER A 3 0.17 26.19 -26.96
C SER A 3 0.67 25.15 -25.95
N LEU A 4 0.34 25.36 -24.67
CA LEU A 4 0.54 24.39 -23.57
C LEU A 4 -0.47 23.26 -23.69
N GLY A 5 -0.40 22.52 -24.80
CA GLY A 5 -1.22 21.34 -25.04
C GLY A 5 -0.63 20.11 -24.37
N TRP A 6 -1.51 19.20 -23.94
CA TRP A 6 -1.17 17.89 -23.36
C TRP A 6 -1.07 16.77 -24.41
N GLY A 7 -1.27 17.09 -25.70
CA GLY A 7 -1.25 16.12 -26.78
C GLY A 7 0.16 15.67 -27.18
N ALA A 8 0.24 14.66 -28.05
CA ALA A 8 1.48 14.02 -28.53
C ALA A 8 2.48 14.95 -29.28
N GLY A 9 2.23 16.26 -29.32
CA GLY A 9 3.14 17.29 -29.84
C GLY A 9 3.07 18.61 -29.05
N GLY A 10 2.50 18.60 -27.84
CA GLY A 10 2.42 19.77 -26.99
C GLY A 10 3.71 19.96 -26.18
N GLU A 11 4.22 21.19 -26.12
CA GLU A 11 5.47 21.54 -25.44
C GLU A 11 5.41 21.47 -23.90
N ALA A 12 4.39 20.84 -23.33
CA ALA A 12 4.18 20.79 -21.89
C ALA A 12 5.22 19.92 -21.14
N TRP A 13 5.83 18.92 -21.82
CA TRP A 13 6.73 17.97 -21.20
C TRP A 13 8.02 17.81 -22.01
N VAL A 14 9.16 18.20 -21.41
CA VAL A 14 10.50 17.96 -21.97
C VAL A 14 11.22 16.96 -21.08
N TRP A 15 11.41 15.74 -21.59
CA TRP A 15 12.09 14.68 -20.85
C TRP A 15 13.61 14.79 -21.00
N ARG A 16 14.35 14.59 -19.89
CA ARG A 16 15.82 14.60 -19.91
C ARG A 16 16.45 13.45 -20.70
N ARG A 17 15.69 12.39 -20.96
CA ARG A 17 16.07 11.19 -21.72
C ARG A 17 14.86 10.65 -22.48
N PRO A 18 15.04 9.82 -23.52
CA PRO A 18 13.95 9.07 -24.12
C PRO A 18 13.26 8.18 -23.09
N LEU A 19 11.93 8.10 -23.17
CA LEU A 19 11.14 7.21 -22.33
C LEU A 19 11.36 5.75 -22.78
N ARG A 20 11.29 4.83 -21.82
CA ARG A 20 11.25 3.39 -22.11
C ARG A 20 9.82 3.02 -22.52
N GLY A 21 9.65 1.90 -23.23
CA GLY A 21 8.33 1.49 -23.73
C GLY A 21 7.24 1.42 -22.64
N TRP A 22 7.55 0.95 -21.43
CA TRP A 22 6.59 0.96 -20.31
C TRP A 22 6.34 2.35 -19.72
N GLU A 23 7.29 3.28 -19.82
CA GLU A 23 7.09 4.67 -19.38
C GLU A 23 6.18 5.42 -20.36
N GLU A 24 6.24 5.09 -21.66
CA GLU A 24 5.30 5.62 -22.67
C GLU A 24 3.87 5.13 -22.43
N GLU A 25 3.71 3.85 -22.10
CA GLU A 25 2.41 3.27 -21.71
C GLU A 25 1.83 3.98 -20.48
N MET A 26 2.61 4.11 -19.41
CA MET A 26 2.21 4.85 -18.20
C MET A 26 1.89 6.32 -18.50
N LEU A 27 2.62 6.97 -19.42
CA LEU A 27 2.34 8.34 -19.83
C LEU A 27 1.00 8.43 -20.58
N GLY A 28 0.68 7.45 -21.43
CA GLY A 28 -0.61 7.36 -22.12
C GLY A 28 -1.78 7.18 -21.15
N GLU A 29 -1.62 6.36 -20.11
CA GLU A 29 -2.60 6.24 -19.03
C GLU A 29 -2.78 7.57 -18.29
N CYS A 30 -1.67 8.23 -17.92
CA CYS A 30 -1.71 9.53 -17.25
C CYS A 30 -2.42 10.59 -18.10
N GLN A 31 -2.11 10.68 -19.41
CA GLN A 31 -2.78 11.61 -20.32
C GLN A 31 -4.28 11.34 -20.37
N THR A 32 -4.68 10.07 -20.43
CA THR A 32 -6.10 9.66 -20.43
C THR A 32 -6.82 10.10 -19.16
N LEU A 33 -6.18 9.96 -17.99
CA LEU A 33 -6.73 10.43 -16.71
C LEU A 33 -6.90 11.96 -16.69
N LEU A 34 -5.96 12.68 -17.30
CA LEU A 34 -5.96 14.15 -17.35
C LEU A 34 -6.95 14.73 -18.37
N LEU A 35 -7.33 13.98 -19.42
CA LEU A 35 -8.31 14.44 -20.42
C LEU A 35 -9.67 14.81 -19.80
N ASN A 36 -10.03 14.18 -18.67
CA ASN A 36 -11.28 14.46 -17.97
C ASN A 36 -11.19 15.65 -17.00
N ILE A 37 -10.02 16.30 -16.90
CA ILE A 37 -9.81 17.44 -16.01
C ILE A 37 -9.89 18.73 -16.82
N SER A 38 -10.94 19.51 -16.58
CA SER A 38 -11.04 20.87 -17.12
C SER A 38 -10.47 21.88 -16.13
N LEU A 39 -9.33 22.48 -16.47
CA LEU A 39 -8.74 23.56 -15.68
C LEU A 39 -9.34 24.91 -16.12
N GLN A 40 -10.12 25.54 -15.25
CA GLN A 40 -10.63 26.89 -15.40
C GLN A 40 -9.52 27.89 -15.10
N VAL A 41 -9.19 28.72 -16.08
CA VAL A 41 -8.08 29.70 -16.01
C VAL A 41 -8.33 30.81 -14.98
N HIS A 42 -9.56 30.96 -14.46
CA HIS A 42 -9.95 32.07 -13.59
C HIS A 42 -10.24 31.64 -12.14
N SER A 43 -10.02 30.38 -11.79
CA SER A 43 -10.15 29.89 -10.42
C SER A 43 -8.78 29.52 -9.85
N SER A 44 -8.55 29.88 -8.58
CA SER A 44 -7.36 29.43 -7.85
C SER A 44 -7.60 27.99 -7.42
N TYR A 45 -6.84 27.06 -7.98
CA TYR A 45 -6.81 25.67 -7.51
C TYR A 45 -6.06 25.58 -6.18
N ARG A 46 -6.66 24.90 -5.19
CA ARG A 46 -6.01 24.62 -3.90
C ARG A 46 -5.94 23.12 -3.67
N TRP A 47 -4.79 22.66 -3.21
CA TRP A 47 -4.64 21.27 -2.75
C TRP A 47 -5.49 21.07 -1.51
N LEU A 48 -6.43 20.13 -1.56
CA LEU A 48 -7.25 19.76 -0.41
C LEU A 48 -6.63 18.55 0.27
N TRP A 49 -6.36 18.68 1.57
CA TRP A 49 -5.98 17.56 2.40
C TRP A 49 -7.25 16.81 2.83
N GLN A 50 -7.60 15.71 2.14
CA GLN A 50 -8.86 14.99 2.37
C GLN A 50 -9.17 14.67 3.85
N PRO A 51 -8.20 14.29 4.71
CA PRO A 51 -8.48 14.03 6.11
C PRO A 51 -8.90 15.25 6.94
N ASP A 52 -8.61 16.46 6.48
CA ASP A 52 -9.06 17.71 7.10
C ASP A 52 -9.23 18.77 6.00
N PRO A 53 -10.40 18.86 5.34
CA PRO A 53 -10.62 19.75 4.20
C PRO A 53 -10.50 21.25 4.53
N ASP A 54 -10.64 21.59 5.82
CA ASP A 54 -10.59 22.96 6.32
C ASP A 54 -9.18 23.40 6.69
N LYS A 55 -8.27 22.45 6.95
CA LYS A 55 -6.87 22.72 7.26
C LYS A 55 -5.96 22.31 6.12
N ASP A 56 -4.94 23.14 5.89
CA ASP A 56 -3.88 22.75 4.97
C ASP A 56 -3.13 21.52 5.49
N TYR A 57 -2.50 20.80 4.56
CA TYR A 57 -1.65 19.67 4.89
C TYR A 57 -0.58 20.08 5.90
N SER A 58 -0.43 19.29 6.97
CA SER A 58 0.69 19.40 7.89
C SER A 58 1.28 18.03 8.15
N VAL A 59 2.60 17.97 8.32
CA VAL A 59 3.31 16.73 8.71
C VAL A 59 2.73 16.16 10.00
N ARG A 60 2.32 17.04 10.93
CA ARG A 60 1.71 16.66 12.22
C ARG A 60 0.36 15.95 12.05
N SER A 61 -0.54 16.49 11.22
CA SER A 61 -1.86 15.87 10.99
C SER A 61 -1.73 14.54 10.26
N ALA A 62 -0.85 14.46 9.26
CA ALA A 62 -0.54 13.21 8.57
C ALA A 62 0.05 12.16 9.53
N TYR A 63 1.03 12.54 10.36
CA TYR A 63 1.64 11.64 11.33
C TYR A 63 0.61 11.10 12.33
N HIS A 64 -0.25 11.98 12.86
CA HIS A 64 -1.30 11.59 13.80
C HIS A 64 -2.31 10.61 13.17
N LEU A 65 -2.71 10.85 11.91
CA LEU A 65 -3.60 9.95 11.19
C LEU A 65 -2.98 8.56 10.99
N LEU A 66 -1.69 8.50 10.66
CA LEU A 66 -0.96 7.25 10.46
C LEU A 66 -0.71 6.46 11.76
N THR A 67 -0.64 7.17 12.89
CA THR A 67 -0.32 6.57 14.19
C THR A 67 -1.54 6.27 15.06
N SER A 68 -2.71 6.88 14.80
CA SER A 68 -3.94 6.67 15.58
C SER A 68 -4.52 5.26 15.46
N HIS A 69 -4.34 4.58 14.32
CA HIS A 69 -4.92 3.26 14.06
C HIS A 69 -4.04 2.08 14.50
N ASN A 70 -2.77 2.31 14.84
CA ASN A 70 -1.79 1.23 15.03
C ASN A 70 -1.30 1.05 16.48
N SER A 71 -1.75 1.87 17.43
CA SER A 71 -0.95 2.12 18.64
C SER A 71 -1.28 1.25 19.86
N VAL A 72 -2.54 0.85 20.08
CA VAL A 72 -2.90 0.29 21.41
C VAL A 72 -2.49 -1.18 21.58
N THR A 73 -2.73 -2.05 20.60
CA THR A 73 -2.43 -3.49 20.73
C THR A 73 -0.94 -3.82 20.50
N LEU A 74 -0.25 -3.04 19.67
CA LEU A 74 1.16 -3.28 19.33
C LEU A 74 2.14 -2.87 20.44
N HIS A 75 1.77 -1.93 21.32
CA HIS A 75 2.70 -1.40 22.32
C HIS A 75 3.10 -2.43 23.39
N VAL A 76 2.16 -3.23 23.89
CA VAL A 76 2.46 -4.31 24.85
C VAL A 76 3.28 -5.42 24.18
N ALA A 77 2.94 -5.76 22.93
CA ALA A 77 3.69 -6.75 22.18
C ALA A 77 5.11 -6.29 21.82
N TYR A 78 5.34 -4.98 21.66
CA TYR A 78 6.66 -4.40 21.39
C TYR A 78 7.69 -4.77 22.48
N GLY A 79 7.29 -4.67 23.75
CA GLY A 79 8.16 -4.97 24.90
C GLY A 79 8.56 -6.45 24.97
N LEU A 80 7.62 -7.34 24.64
CA LEU A 80 7.87 -8.79 24.62
C LEU A 80 8.72 -9.22 23.42
N ILE A 81 8.48 -8.62 22.25
CA ILE A 81 9.19 -8.95 21.00
C ILE A 81 10.61 -8.43 20.99
N SER A 82 10.87 -7.29 21.65
CA SER A 82 12.18 -6.64 21.69
C SER A 82 13.03 -7.07 22.89
N HIS A 83 12.63 -8.12 23.61
CA HIS A 83 13.37 -8.60 24.78
C HIS A 83 14.72 -9.20 24.36
N SER A 84 15.79 -8.87 25.09
CA SER A 84 17.17 -9.23 24.76
C SER A 84 17.45 -10.74 24.71
N GLN A 85 16.60 -11.54 25.38
CA GLN A 85 16.70 -13.01 25.37
C GLN A 85 16.01 -13.67 24.17
N VAL A 86 15.23 -12.92 23.38
CA VAL A 86 14.55 -13.46 22.19
C VAL A 86 15.50 -13.38 21.01
N PRO A 87 15.79 -14.50 20.32
CA PRO A 87 16.61 -14.46 19.12
C PRO A 87 15.98 -13.54 18.05
N LEU A 88 16.82 -12.74 17.39
CA LEU A 88 16.36 -11.73 16.41
C LEU A 88 15.42 -12.28 15.33
N LYS A 89 15.64 -13.53 14.89
CA LYS A 89 14.78 -14.20 13.90
C LYS A 89 13.34 -14.36 14.40
N VAL A 90 13.16 -14.69 15.67
CA VAL A 90 11.84 -14.83 16.31
C VAL A 90 11.18 -13.47 16.43
N SER A 91 11.94 -12.44 16.83
CA SER A 91 11.42 -11.07 16.90
C SER A 91 10.95 -10.55 15.55
N ILE A 92 11.72 -10.77 14.48
CA ILE A 92 11.34 -10.39 13.12
C ILE A 92 10.08 -11.14 12.67
N LEU A 93 9.99 -12.44 12.96
CA LEU A 93 8.80 -13.23 12.62
C LEU A 93 7.56 -12.69 13.35
N ALA A 94 7.65 -12.46 14.66
CA ALA A 94 6.56 -11.90 15.45
C ALA A 94 6.14 -10.51 14.96
N TRP A 95 7.10 -9.65 14.61
CA TRP A 95 6.83 -8.35 14.01
C TRP A 95 6.08 -8.45 12.68
N ARG A 96 6.47 -9.40 11.82
CA ARG A 96 5.77 -9.63 10.56
C ARG A 96 4.39 -10.21 10.78
N LEU A 97 4.21 -11.09 11.77
CA LEU A 97 2.92 -11.67 12.13
C LEU A 97 1.94 -10.59 12.62
N LEU A 98 2.35 -9.77 13.59
CA LEU A 98 1.50 -8.72 14.17
C LEU A 98 1.06 -7.64 13.17
N ARG A 99 1.84 -7.42 12.12
CA ARG A 99 1.53 -6.44 11.08
C ARG A 99 0.82 -7.04 9.87
N ASP A 100 0.48 -8.33 9.93
CA ASP A 100 -0.03 -9.12 8.80
C ASP A 100 0.84 -8.95 7.54
N ARG A 101 2.16 -9.11 7.71
CA ARG A 101 3.18 -8.98 6.66
C ARG A 101 3.91 -10.27 6.36
N LEU A 102 3.35 -11.41 6.77
CA LEU A 102 3.84 -12.72 6.33
C LEU A 102 3.44 -12.97 4.88
N ALA A 103 4.23 -13.76 4.18
CA ALA A 103 3.97 -14.15 2.79
C ALA A 103 2.90 -15.27 2.71
N THR A 104 1.77 -15.06 3.38
CA THR A 104 0.59 -15.94 3.27
C THR A 104 -0.10 -15.71 1.93
N LYS A 105 -0.79 -16.73 1.39
CA LYS A 105 -1.49 -16.53 0.10
C LYS A 105 -2.51 -15.40 0.15
N ALA A 106 -3.21 -15.19 1.28
CA ALA A 106 -4.09 -14.04 1.45
C ALA A 106 -3.35 -12.71 1.22
N ASN A 107 -2.19 -12.51 1.85
CA ASN A 107 -1.39 -11.29 1.68
C ASN A 107 -0.77 -11.14 0.29
N LEU A 108 -0.46 -12.25 -0.38
CA LEU A 108 0.04 -12.22 -1.75
C LEU A 108 -1.07 -11.86 -2.76
N ILE A 109 -2.30 -12.31 -2.53
CA ILE A 109 -3.47 -11.95 -3.33
C ILE A 109 -3.80 -10.46 -3.15
N THR A 110 -3.82 -9.94 -1.93
CA THR A 110 -4.04 -8.49 -1.68
C THR A 110 -2.99 -7.61 -2.38
N ARG A 111 -1.79 -8.14 -2.62
CA ARG A 111 -0.71 -7.46 -3.36
C ARG A 111 -0.75 -7.69 -4.87
N GLY A 112 -1.71 -8.45 -5.39
CA GLY A 112 -1.80 -8.80 -6.81
C GLY A 112 -0.70 -9.73 -7.31
N ILE A 113 -0.01 -10.45 -6.42
CA ILE A 113 1.06 -11.39 -6.77
C ILE A 113 0.48 -12.75 -7.16
N LEU A 114 -0.59 -13.18 -6.47
CA LEU A 114 -1.30 -14.43 -6.75
C LEU A 114 -2.71 -14.13 -7.25
N SER A 115 -3.24 -15.04 -8.08
CA SER A 115 -4.64 -15.01 -8.50
C SER A 115 -5.57 -15.36 -7.33
N SER A 116 -6.80 -14.85 -7.38
CA SER A 116 -7.80 -15.03 -6.31
C SER A 116 -8.10 -16.52 -6.06
N GLU A 117 -8.03 -17.37 -7.09
CA GLU A 117 -8.32 -18.81 -7.02
C GLU A 117 -7.28 -19.57 -6.19
N ALA A 118 -6.09 -18.99 -5.95
CA ALA A 118 -5.03 -19.61 -5.18
C ALA A 118 -5.17 -19.42 -3.66
N HIS A 119 -6.28 -18.90 -3.15
CA HIS A 119 -6.43 -18.49 -1.74
C HIS A 119 -6.41 -19.63 -0.70
N PHE A 120 -6.61 -20.88 -1.11
CA PHE A 120 -6.72 -22.01 -0.20
C PHE A 120 -5.40 -22.37 0.50
N CYS A 121 -5.50 -22.79 1.76
CA CYS A 121 -4.40 -23.22 2.61
C CYS A 121 -3.59 -24.35 1.98
N VAL A 122 -2.26 -24.25 2.06
CA VAL A 122 -1.34 -25.29 1.59
C VAL A 122 -1.54 -26.66 2.26
N SER A 123 -2.13 -26.70 3.46
CA SER A 123 -2.44 -27.97 4.15
C SER A 123 -3.60 -28.76 3.52
N GLY A 124 -4.37 -28.15 2.60
CA GLY A 124 -5.56 -28.78 2.03
C GLY A 124 -6.80 -28.74 2.94
N CYS A 125 -6.79 -27.95 4.02
CA CYS A 125 -7.95 -27.82 4.92
C CYS A 125 -9.09 -26.93 4.39
N GLU A 126 -9.08 -26.61 3.09
CA GLU A 126 -10.08 -25.78 2.36
C GLU A 126 -10.35 -24.36 2.92
N ALA A 127 -9.65 -23.95 3.98
CA ALA A 127 -9.71 -22.59 4.50
C ALA A 127 -8.76 -21.64 3.77
N VAL A 128 -9.02 -20.33 3.84
CA VAL A 128 -8.10 -19.30 3.31
C VAL A 128 -6.76 -19.39 4.04
N GLU A 129 -5.65 -19.28 3.30
CA GLU A 129 -4.32 -19.19 3.90
C GLU A 129 -4.07 -17.80 4.47
N SER A 130 -4.55 -17.57 5.68
CA SER A 130 -4.24 -16.40 6.51
C SER A 130 -3.26 -16.77 7.63
N ALA A 131 -2.61 -15.77 8.23
CA ALA A 131 -1.73 -16.02 9.37
C ALA A 131 -2.51 -16.63 10.54
N GLN A 132 -3.72 -16.13 10.80
CA GLN A 132 -4.59 -16.68 11.83
C GLN A 132 -4.93 -18.15 11.58
N ASN A 133 -5.29 -18.52 10.34
CA ASN A 133 -5.54 -19.92 10.02
C ASN A 133 -4.27 -20.76 10.22
N LEU A 134 -3.14 -20.37 9.64
CA LEU A 134 -1.89 -21.13 9.72
C LEU A 134 -1.42 -21.39 11.16
N PHE A 135 -1.53 -20.40 12.06
CA PHE A 135 -1.00 -20.50 13.42
C PHE A 135 -2.01 -20.94 14.48
N LEU A 136 -3.32 -20.74 14.26
CA LEU A 136 -4.33 -20.90 15.32
C LEU A 136 -5.50 -21.83 14.97
N SER A 137 -5.77 -22.09 13.69
CA SER A 137 -7.02 -22.78 13.29
C SER A 137 -6.85 -23.90 12.27
N CYS A 138 -5.67 -24.00 11.65
CA CYS A 138 -5.39 -25.02 10.67
C CYS A 138 -5.35 -26.41 11.33
N SER A 139 -6.18 -27.33 10.86
CA SER A 139 -6.24 -28.70 11.40
C SER A 139 -4.91 -29.48 11.29
N THR A 140 -4.02 -29.09 10.38
CA THR A 140 -2.72 -29.73 10.16
C THR A 140 -1.58 -29.03 10.89
N PHE A 141 -1.58 -27.70 10.93
CA PHE A 141 -0.48 -26.91 11.49
C PHE A 141 -0.72 -26.44 12.92
N ALA A 142 -1.99 -26.32 13.34
CA ALA A 142 -2.37 -25.87 14.67
C ALA A 142 -2.82 -27.03 15.58
N SER A 143 -2.70 -28.29 15.14
CA SER A 143 -2.85 -29.46 16.02
C SER A 143 -1.62 -29.58 16.92
N LEU A 144 -1.79 -29.29 18.22
CA LEU A 144 -0.79 -29.53 19.27
C LEU A 144 -0.72 -31.01 19.65
#